data_AF-A0A7S0KXU0-F1
#
_entry.id   AF-A0A7S0KXU0-F1
#
_cell.length_a   1.000
_cell.length_b   1.000
_cell.length_c   1.000
_cell.angle_alpha   90.00
_cell.angle_beta   90.00
_cell.angle_gamma   90.00
#
_symmetry.space_group_name_H-M   'P 1'
#
loop_
_entity.id
_entity.type
_entity.pdbx_description
1 polymer ?
#
loop_
_entity_poly.entity_id
_entity_poly.type
_entity_poly.pdbx_seq_one_letter_code
_entity_poly.pdbx_strand_id
1 'polypeptide(L)'
;DRLVSLHALATMDDNMGDFLEDGHVSADQAAAIRSEVAVLLAELRPDAAALVDSFALDDYFLNSALGSHDGDVYRRLYDEVQSAPFNASHVPPGYADLLHSR
;
A
#
# COMPACT_ATOMS: atom_id res chain seq x y z
N ASP A 1 -1.70 -20.81 -7.51
CA ASP A 1 -2.46 -20.55 -8.75
C ASP A 1 -3.11 -19.17 -8.77
N ARG A 2 -4.07 -18.85 -7.88
CA ARG A 2 -4.76 -17.53 -7.87
C ARG A 2 -3.85 -16.30 -7.94
N LEU A 3 -2.77 -16.25 -7.16
CA LEU A 3 -1.83 -15.12 -7.16
C LEU A 3 -1.09 -14.97 -8.50
N VAL A 4 -0.72 -16.09 -9.13
CA VAL A 4 -0.06 -16.11 -10.44
C VAL A 4 -1.04 -15.68 -11.52
N SER A 5 -2.29 -16.16 -11.47
CA SER A 5 -3.37 -15.73 -12.37
C SER A 5 -3.65 -14.24 -12.24
N LEU A 6 -3.74 -13.71 -11.01
CA LEU A 6 -3.94 -12.28 -10.76
C LEU A 6 -2.78 -11.47 -11.35
N HIS A 7 -1.53 -11.89 -11.12
CA HIS A 7 -0.36 -11.21 -11.65
C HIS A 7 -0.37 -11.16 -13.18
N ALA A 8 -0.64 -12.30 -13.84
CA ALA A 8 -0.70 -12.37 -15.30
C ALA A 8 -1.81 -11.48 -15.88
N LEU A 9 -3.04 -11.60 -15.35
CA LEU A 9 -4.18 -10.85 -15.86
C LEU A 9 -4.08 -9.34 -15.57
N ALA A 10 -3.58 -8.95 -14.39
CA ALA A 10 -3.34 -7.54 -14.08
C ALA A 10 -2.27 -6.95 -15.00
N THR A 11 -1.18 -7.69 -15.26
CA THR A 11 -0.13 -7.25 -16.19
C THR A 11 -0.65 -7.14 -17.62
N MET A 12 -1.54 -8.05 -18.04
CA MET A 12 -2.22 -7.95 -19.34
C MET A 12 -3.13 -6.73 -19.41
N ASP A 13 -3.87 -6.41 -18.34
CA ASP A 13 -4.74 -5.22 -18.32
C ASP A 13 -3.94 -3.91 -18.36
N ASP A 14 -2.82 -3.83 -17.62
CA ASP A 14 -1.90 -2.68 -17.66
C ASP A 14 -1.32 -2.43 -19.06
N ASN A 15 -1.14 -3.49 -19.86
CA ASN A 15 -0.59 -3.45 -21.21
C ASN A 15 -1.63 -3.80 -22.29
N MET A 16 -2.92 -3.59 -22.02
CA MET A 16 -4.02 -4.05 -22.88
C MET A 16 -3.97 -3.46 -24.31
N GLY A 17 -3.32 -2.30 -24.49
CA GLY A 17 -3.14 -1.66 -25.78
C GLY A 17 -2.47 -2.56 -26.82
N ASP A 18 -1.37 -3.20 -26.45
CA ASP A 18 -0.58 -4.07 -27.35
C ASP A 18 -1.42 -5.29 -27.80
N PHE A 19 -2.16 -5.89 -26.88
CA PHE A 19 -3.01 -7.06 -27.16
C PHE A 19 -4.22 -6.73 -28.05
N LEU A 20 -4.76 -5.51 -27.92
CA LEU A 20 -5.83 -5.01 -28.77
C LEU A 20 -5.31 -4.62 -30.16
N GLU A 21 -4.12 -4.01 -30.25
CA GLU A 21 -3.50 -3.58 -31.51
C GLU A 21 -3.19 -4.77 -32.42
N ASP A 22 -2.61 -5.84 -31.86
CA ASP A 22 -2.29 -7.07 -32.58
C ASP A 22 -3.53 -7.96 -32.84
N GLY A 23 -4.69 -7.58 -32.28
CA GLY A 23 -5.94 -8.34 -32.40
C GLY A 23 -5.93 -9.69 -31.66
N HIS A 24 -4.98 -9.90 -30.75
CA HIS A 24 -4.90 -11.10 -29.91
C HIS A 24 -6.00 -11.15 -28.85
N VAL A 25 -6.51 -10.00 -28.42
CA VAL A 25 -7.60 -9.84 -27.46
C VAL A 25 -8.67 -8.95 -28.08
N SER A 26 -9.95 -9.32 -27.93
CA SER A 26 -11.08 -8.47 -28.31
C SER A 26 -11.49 -7.51 -27.19
N ALA A 27 -12.27 -6.47 -27.51
CA ALA A 27 -12.80 -5.54 -26.51
C ALA A 27 -13.63 -6.26 -25.41
N ASP A 28 -14.41 -7.28 -25.79
CA ASP A 28 -15.20 -8.07 -24.85
C ASP A 28 -14.31 -8.94 -23.95
N GLN A 29 -13.25 -9.53 -24.50
CA GLN A 29 -12.26 -10.29 -23.73
C GLN A 29 -11.48 -9.38 -22.76
N ALA A 30 -11.12 -8.16 -23.19
CA ALA A 30 -10.50 -7.17 -22.32
C ALA A 30 -11.42 -6.79 -21.14
N ALA A 31 -12.72 -6.63 -21.39
CA ALA A 31 -13.70 -6.41 -20.34
C ALA A 31 -13.83 -7.61 -19.39
N ALA A 32 -13.80 -8.84 -19.92
CA ALA A 32 -13.80 -10.05 -19.13
C ALA A 32 -12.55 -10.18 -18.24
N ILE A 33 -11.36 -9.85 -18.78
CA ILE A 33 -10.10 -9.84 -18.02
C ILE A 33 -10.19 -8.90 -16.82
N ARG A 34 -10.68 -7.67 -17.00
CA ARG A 34 -10.89 -6.72 -15.88
C ARG A 34 -11.86 -7.23 -14.83
N SER A 35 -12.94 -7.86 -15.27
CA SER A 35 -13.90 -8.50 -14.36
C SER A 35 -13.23 -9.62 -13.57
N GLU A 36 -12.42 -10.45 -14.21
CA GLU A 36 -11.73 -11.57 -13.57
C GLU A 36 -10.68 -11.09 -12.57
N VAL A 37 -9.94 -10.01 -12.87
CA VAL A 37 -9.03 -9.37 -11.92
C VAL A 37 -9.78 -8.97 -10.64
N ALA A 38 -10.97 -8.37 -10.75
CA ALA A 38 -11.77 -8.00 -9.58
C ALA A 38 -12.22 -9.22 -8.77
N VAL A 39 -12.58 -10.33 -9.44
CA VAL A 39 -12.93 -11.60 -8.78
C VAL A 39 -11.72 -12.16 -8.03
N LEU A 40 -10.57 -12.28 -8.68
CA LEU A 40 -9.34 -12.81 -8.08
C LEU A 40 -8.88 -11.97 -6.88
N LEU A 41 -8.99 -10.64 -6.95
CA LEU A 41 -8.72 -9.76 -5.81
C LEU A 41 -9.64 -10.05 -4.62
N ALA A 42 -10.93 -10.32 -4.88
CA ALA A 42 -11.86 -10.68 -3.81
C ALA A 42 -11.55 -12.06 -3.21
N GLU A 43 -11.15 -13.03 -4.04
CA GLU A 43 -10.77 -14.37 -3.59
C GLU A 43 -9.46 -14.41 -2.80
N LEU A 44 -8.50 -13.53 -3.13
CA LEU A 44 -7.20 -13.43 -2.45
C LEU A 44 -7.24 -12.57 -1.19
N ARG A 45 -8.22 -11.67 -1.07
CA ARG A 45 -8.39 -10.79 0.11
C ARG A 45 -8.26 -11.49 1.46
N PRO A 46 -8.91 -12.65 1.74
CA PRO A 46 -8.78 -13.32 3.03
C PRO A 46 -7.35 -13.81 3.33
N ASP A 47 -6.56 -14.10 2.30
CA ASP A 47 -5.19 -14.61 2.43
C ASP A 47 -4.14 -13.49 2.36
N ALA A 48 -4.52 -12.26 2.02
CA ALA A 48 -3.59 -11.17 1.73
C ALA A 48 -2.65 -10.85 2.91
N ALA A 49 -3.18 -10.82 4.14
CA ALA A 49 -2.38 -10.62 5.34
C ALA A 49 -1.37 -11.77 5.54
N ALA A 50 -1.83 -13.02 5.47
CA ALA A 50 -0.97 -14.19 5.63
C ALA A 50 0.13 -14.29 4.55
N LEU A 51 -0.17 -13.85 3.32
CA LEU A 51 0.81 -13.80 2.22
C LEU A 51 1.93 -12.79 2.53
N VAL A 52 1.62 -11.61 3.05
CA VAL A 52 2.65 -10.63 3.43
C VAL A 52 3.37 -11.03 4.72
N ASP A 53 2.68 -11.66 5.66
CA ASP A 53 3.27 -12.20 6.89
C ASP A 53 4.29 -13.31 6.58
N SER A 54 4.11 -14.05 5.49
CA SER A 54 5.03 -15.11 5.06
C SER A 54 6.44 -14.62 4.70
N PHE A 55 6.62 -13.31 4.49
CA PHE A 55 7.94 -12.70 4.32
C PHE A 55 8.75 -12.68 5.62
N ALA A 56 8.09 -12.88 6.78
CA ALA A 56 8.71 -12.97 8.09
C ALA A 56 9.63 -11.77 8.41
N LEU A 57 9.16 -10.56 8.08
CA LEU A 57 9.88 -9.31 8.38
C LEU A 57 9.59 -8.90 9.82
N ASP A 58 10.63 -8.79 10.65
CA ASP A 58 10.47 -8.24 12.00
C ASP A 58 10.11 -6.76 11.96
N ASP A 59 9.34 -6.30 12.96
CA ASP A 59 8.99 -4.88 13.15
C ASP A 59 10.21 -3.95 13.13
N TYR A 60 11.37 -4.43 13.60
CA TYR A 60 12.63 -3.67 13.56
C TYR A 60 13.10 -3.41 12.12
N PHE A 61 12.99 -4.41 11.24
CA PHE A 61 13.37 -4.26 9.83
C PHE A 61 12.31 -3.49 9.04
N LEU A 62 11.03 -3.75 9.33
CA LEU A 62 9.91 -3.10 8.66
C LEU A 62 9.81 -1.61 9.05
N ASN A 63 10.17 -1.28 10.30
CA ASN A 63 10.27 0.08 10.84
C ASN A 63 9.10 1.00 10.43
N SER A 64 7.87 0.51 10.64
CA SER A 64 6.65 1.18 10.20
C SER A 64 5.56 1.05 11.27
N ALA A 65 5.13 2.18 11.83
CA ALA A 65 3.99 2.22 12.74
C ALA A 65 2.68 1.74 12.07
N LEU A 66 2.49 1.99 10.77
CA LEU A 66 1.33 1.51 10.01
C LEU A 66 1.37 0.01 9.73
N GLY A 67 2.58 -0.54 9.60
CA GLY A 67 2.81 -1.95 9.28
C GLY A 67 3.08 -2.83 10.50
N SER A 68 2.79 -2.35 11.71
CA SER A 68 3.11 -3.07 12.95
C SER A 68 2.41 -4.42 13.01
N HIS A 69 3.16 -5.48 13.33
CA HIS A 69 2.65 -6.85 13.42
C HIS A 69 1.50 -7.00 14.46
N ASP A 70 1.52 -6.24 15.55
CA ASP A 70 0.47 -6.28 16.59
C ASP A 70 -0.83 -5.55 16.22
N GLY A 71 -0.85 -4.84 15.08
CA GLY A 71 -1.98 -4.05 14.62
C GLY A 71 -2.30 -2.82 15.47
N ASP A 72 -1.49 -2.45 16.46
CA ASP A 72 -1.72 -1.28 17.33
C ASP A 72 -1.19 0.02 16.70
N VAL A 73 -1.71 0.29 15.50
CA VAL A 73 -1.24 1.34 14.60
C VAL A 73 -1.39 2.73 15.21
N TYR A 74 -2.54 3.04 15.82
CA TYR A 74 -2.84 4.38 16.31
C TYR A 74 -1.96 4.78 17.49
N ARG A 75 -1.70 3.86 18.42
CA ARG A 75 -0.81 4.11 19.54
C ARG A 75 0.62 4.33 19.04
N ARG A 76 1.13 3.46 18.15
CA ARG A 76 2.50 3.58 17.61
C ARG A 76 2.70 4.89 16.85
N LEU A 77 1.75 5.29 16.00
CA LEU A 77 1.81 6.58 15.32
C LEU A 77 1.84 7.75 16.31
N TYR A 78 1.02 7.68 17.36
CA TYR A 78 1.01 8.71 18.40
C TYR A 78 2.36 8.80 19.10
N ASP A 79 2.92 7.67 19.54
CA ASP A 79 4.22 7.62 20.23
C ASP A 79 5.35 8.13 19.33
N GLU A 80 5.38 7.73 18.06
CA GLU A 80 6.37 8.24 17.09
C GLU A 80 6.28 9.75 16.92
N VAL A 81 5.08 10.29 16.73
CA VAL A 81 4.87 11.74 16.60
C VAL A 81 5.28 12.47 17.88
N GLN A 82 4.93 11.97 19.06
CA GLN A 82 5.34 12.60 20.33
C GLN A 82 6.87 12.62 20.50
N SER A 83 7.55 11.56 20.05
CA SER A 83 9.01 11.45 20.14
C SER A 83 9.78 12.28 19.08
N ALA A 84 9.08 12.81 18.07
CA ALA A 84 9.70 13.53 16.98
C ALA A 84 10.43 14.79 17.48
N PRO A 85 11.66 15.10 16.99
CA PRO A 85 12.46 16.22 17.49
C PRO A 85 11.74 17.58 17.46
N PHE A 86 10.87 17.78 16.48
CA PHE A 86 10.09 19.01 16.35
C PHE A 86 9.10 19.22 17.51
N ASN A 87 8.59 18.14 18.08
CA ASN A 87 7.58 18.16 19.15
C ASN A 87 8.18 18.17 20.56
N ALA A 88 9.51 18.17 20.68
CA ALA A 88 10.21 18.24 21.97
C ALA A 88 9.96 19.55 22.74
N SER A 89 9.48 20.59 22.05
CA SER A 89 9.14 21.89 22.64
C SER A 89 7.73 22.31 22.20
N HIS A 90 6.95 22.87 23.14
CA HIS A 90 5.66 23.48 22.83
C HIS A 90 5.79 24.79 22.03
N VAL A 91 6.95 25.45 22.10
CA VAL A 91 7.25 26.62 21.28
C VAL A 91 8.03 26.15 20.05
N PRO A 92 7.48 26.30 18.84
CA PRO A 92 8.17 25.85 17.64
C PRO A 92 9.38 26.73 17.33
N PRO A 93 10.43 26.18 16.70
CA PRO A 93 11.57 26.96 16.25
C PRO A 93 11.15 28.16 15.39
N GLY A 94 11.74 29.34 15.63
CA GLY A 94 11.45 30.56 14.88
C GLY A 94 10.19 31.32 15.33
N TYR A 95 9.45 30.85 16.33
CA TYR A 95 8.25 31.54 16.83
C TYR A 95 8.54 32.99 17.28
N ALA A 96 9.57 33.19 18.12
CA ALA A 96 9.93 34.51 18.62
C ALA A 96 10.39 35.47 17.50
N ASP A 97 11.27 34.98 16.61
CA ASP A 97 11.96 35.82 15.63
C ASP A 97 11.14 36.11 14.37
N LEU A 98 10.22 35.21 13.98
CA LEU A 98 9.47 35.30 12.72
C LEU A 98 7.99 35.58 12.92
N LEU A 99 7.41 35.16 14.05
CA LEU A 99 5.96 35.23 14.29
C LEU A 99 5.60 36.20 15.42
N HIS A 100 6.53 36.48 16.34
CA HIS A 100 6.33 37.35 17.49
C HIS A 100 7.14 38.65 17.47
N SER A 101 7.97 38.89 16.44
CA SER A 101 8.68 40.15 16.28
C SER A 101 7.72 41.26 15.82
N ARG A 102 7.36 42.16 16.75
CA ARG A 102 6.94 43.54 16.47
C ARG A 102 7.89 44.49 17.17
#